data_AF-A0A2D6I3Z9-F1
#
_entry.id   AF-A0A2D6I3Z9-F1
#
_cell.length_a   1.000
_cell.length_b   1.000
_cell.length_c   1.000
_cell.angle_alpha   90.00
_cell.angle_beta   90.00
_cell.angle_gamma   90.00
#
_symmetry.space_group_name_H-M   'P 1'
#
loop_
_entity.id
_entity.type
_entity.pdbx_description
1 polymer ?
#
loop_
_entity_poly.entity_id
_entity_poly.type
_entity_poly.pdbx_seq_one_letter_code
_entity_poly.pdbx_strand_id
1 'polypeptide(L)'
;MDDARRAAFDLLASVRRDDVYANLQWPAVLERYGLAGRDAAFATDLAYGTLRWSGFYDLVAAEVSSRPWTDVDSDIVDIVRLGVHQLLSMRVPDHAAVDSSCQLARAVGMTDEGRVGFINGLLRAVARRDRSQWDEVVGRGKQADELAAAVTSHPRWVTEALHQALALHTQGEISDEALCAALRANNEPSRPTVALLDDPPVLEAGLTPGRWSRRAATVDAGLPSNVEAVRQGRAIIQDEGSQLVVEALLAVPVSPPESAWLDMCAGPGGKAAVLASHARTQRVDFVAVELHAHRAALVESLLSAGAPDSSDVVPHILTADACDRPWGSQFFDRILLDAPCTGLGALRRRPESRWRRNRKDVSELASLQRRLLATGLSSVRSGGVLAYVTCSPHIAETIDVVEEVLLHIDDVQVLDAREFLPNVPDLGPGPHVQLWPHLHGTDAMHLTLMRRD
;
A
#
# COMPACT_ATOMS: atom_id res chain seq x y z
N MET A 1 2.34 33.16 -3.47
CA MET A 1 1.85 31.77 -3.55
C MET A 1 2.09 31.13 -2.20
N ASP A 2 1.14 30.33 -1.72
CA ASP A 2 1.25 29.61 -0.45
C ASP A 2 2.07 28.32 -0.62
N ASP A 3 3.01 28.08 0.30
CA ASP A 3 3.98 26.97 0.29
C ASP A 3 3.28 25.60 0.29
N ALA A 4 2.09 25.49 0.88
CA ALA A 4 1.33 24.25 0.91
C ALA A 4 0.96 23.73 -0.49
N ARG A 5 0.57 24.62 -1.41
CA ARG A 5 0.22 24.26 -2.80
C ARG A 5 1.46 23.92 -3.62
N ARG A 6 2.57 24.58 -3.34
CA ARG A 6 3.85 24.30 -3.99
C ARG A 6 4.41 22.95 -3.55
N ALA A 7 4.32 22.63 -2.27
CA ALA A 7 4.68 21.32 -1.72
C ALA A 7 3.84 20.20 -2.37
N ALA A 8 2.52 20.39 -2.51
CA ALA A 8 1.67 19.41 -3.18
C ALA A 8 2.05 19.22 -4.65
N PHE A 9 2.32 20.30 -5.39
CA PHE A 9 2.81 20.22 -6.77
C PHE A 9 4.14 19.47 -6.89
N ASP A 10 5.12 19.79 -6.04
CA ASP A 10 6.42 19.14 -6.05
C ASP A 10 6.31 17.63 -5.78
N LEU A 11 5.38 17.22 -4.89
CA LEU A 11 5.12 15.79 -4.67
C LEU A 11 4.57 15.12 -5.93
N LEU A 12 3.54 15.70 -6.56
CA LEU A 12 2.95 15.16 -7.80
C LEU A 12 4.00 15.06 -8.91
N ALA A 13 4.81 16.10 -9.08
CA ALA A 13 5.86 16.15 -10.07
C ALA A 13 6.93 15.08 -9.82
N SER A 14 7.35 14.87 -8.57
CA SER A 14 8.32 13.82 -8.21
C SER A 14 7.74 12.42 -8.39
N VAL A 15 6.48 12.19 -7.98
CA VAL A 15 5.76 10.92 -8.21
C VAL A 15 5.70 10.59 -9.71
N ARG A 16 5.51 11.57 -10.57
CA ARG A 16 5.48 11.37 -12.02
C ARG A 16 6.88 11.17 -12.64
N ARG A 17 7.89 11.95 -12.21
CA ARG A 17 9.22 12.00 -12.85
C ARG A 17 10.18 10.94 -12.34
N ASP A 18 10.13 10.63 -11.04
CA ASP A 18 11.16 9.84 -10.36
C ASP A 18 10.68 8.41 -10.01
N ASP A 19 9.44 8.05 -10.36
CA ASP A 19 8.78 6.77 -10.03
C ASP A 19 8.85 6.40 -8.52
N VAL A 20 8.86 7.42 -7.65
CA VAL A 20 8.94 7.28 -6.19
C VAL A 20 7.55 7.28 -5.54
N TYR A 21 7.31 6.47 -4.51
CA TYR A 21 6.01 6.46 -3.83
C TYR A 21 5.78 7.73 -2.98
N ALA A 22 4.57 8.26 -3.04
CA ALA A 22 4.19 9.49 -2.34
C ALA A 22 4.42 9.38 -0.83
N ASN A 23 4.11 8.23 -0.23
CA ASN A 23 4.28 7.96 1.20
C ASN A 23 5.74 7.95 1.67
N LEU A 24 6.69 7.74 0.75
CA LEU A 24 8.12 7.77 1.08
C LEU A 24 8.71 9.17 0.89
N GLN A 25 8.24 9.93 -0.11
CA GLN A 25 8.75 11.28 -0.39
C GLN A 25 8.12 12.37 0.48
N TRP A 26 6.86 12.20 0.87
CA TRP A 26 6.09 13.26 1.50
C TRP A 26 6.71 13.86 2.78
N PRO A 27 7.29 13.06 3.71
CA PRO A 27 7.97 13.61 4.89
C PRO A 27 9.08 14.61 4.53
N ALA A 28 9.92 14.27 3.55
CA ALA A 28 11.02 15.14 3.10
C ALA A 28 10.51 16.41 2.39
N VAL A 29 9.37 16.33 1.70
CA VAL A 29 8.73 17.49 1.09
C VAL A 29 8.16 18.43 2.16
N LEU A 30 7.45 17.90 3.15
CA LEU A 30 6.93 18.70 4.26
C LEU A 30 8.04 19.42 5.01
N GLU A 31 9.14 18.72 5.32
CA GLU A 31 10.30 19.29 6.00
C GLU A 31 10.96 20.40 5.18
N ARG A 32 11.17 20.18 3.87
CA ARG A 32 11.76 21.17 2.95
C ARG A 32 10.99 22.50 2.94
N TYR A 33 9.67 22.43 3.05
CA TYR A 33 8.79 23.60 3.08
C TYR A 33 8.47 24.08 4.51
N GLY A 34 8.98 23.41 5.55
CA GLY A 34 8.70 23.76 6.94
C GLY A 34 7.21 23.67 7.32
N LEU A 35 6.44 22.80 6.65
CA LEU A 35 5.00 22.70 6.84
C LEU A 35 4.66 21.86 8.07
N ALA A 36 3.82 22.41 8.95
CA ALA A 36 3.34 21.74 10.15
C ALA A 36 1.86 22.06 10.44
N GLY A 37 1.24 21.29 11.32
CA GLY A 37 -0.12 21.54 11.80
C GLY A 37 -1.15 21.64 10.67
N ARG A 38 -1.88 22.75 10.62
CA ARG A 38 -2.97 22.97 9.65
C ARG A 38 -2.47 23.04 8.20
N ASP A 39 -1.30 23.63 7.97
CA ASP A 39 -0.77 23.79 6.61
C ASP A 39 -0.25 22.46 6.06
N ALA A 40 0.39 21.65 6.92
CA ALA A 40 0.75 20.27 6.56
C ALA A 40 -0.49 19.42 6.28
N ALA A 41 -1.56 19.56 7.09
CA ALA A 41 -2.81 18.85 6.87
C ALA A 41 -3.47 19.25 5.54
N PHE A 42 -3.53 20.56 5.25
CA PHE A 42 -4.04 21.07 3.97
C PHE A 42 -3.21 20.57 2.78
N ALA A 43 -1.88 20.67 2.86
CA ALA A 43 -0.98 20.20 1.81
C ALA A 43 -1.09 18.68 1.58
N THR A 44 -1.27 17.91 2.66
CA THR A 44 -1.42 16.45 2.60
C THR A 44 -2.74 16.07 1.93
N ASP A 45 -3.85 16.68 2.35
CA ASP A 45 -5.16 16.46 1.73
C ASP A 45 -5.12 16.82 0.25
N LEU A 46 -4.58 18.00 -0.08
CA LEU A 46 -4.43 18.45 -1.46
C LEU A 46 -3.60 17.48 -2.29
N ALA A 47 -2.42 17.05 -1.82
CA ALA A 47 -1.53 16.19 -2.60
C ALA A 47 -2.09 14.75 -2.75
N TYR A 48 -2.43 14.09 -1.64
CA TYR A 48 -2.93 12.72 -1.67
C TYR A 48 -4.32 12.61 -2.26
N GLY A 49 -5.20 13.56 -1.96
CA GLY A 49 -6.52 13.67 -2.56
C GLY A 49 -6.43 13.83 -4.07
N THR A 50 -5.48 14.63 -4.57
CA THR A 50 -5.23 14.78 -6.00
C THR A 50 -4.71 13.50 -6.65
N LEU A 51 -3.72 12.82 -6.06
CA LEU A 51 -3.20 11.56 -6.59
C LEU A 51 -4.29 10.48 -6.68
N ARG A 52 -5.12 10.39 -5.64
CA ARG A 52 -6.19 9.41 -5.49
C ARG A 52 -7.30 9.58 -6.53
N TRP A 53 -7.66 10.83 -6.82
CA TRP A 53 -8.73 11.17 -7.75
C TRP A 53 -8.24 11.61 -9.13
N SER A 54 -6.95 11.42 -9.43
CA SER A 54 -6.30 11.85 -10.68
C SER A 54 -7.03 11.41 -11.93
N GLY A 55 -7.44 10.14 -12.03
CA GLY A 55 -8.18 9.62 -13.18
C GLY A 55 -9.56 10.25 -13.35
N PHE A 56 -10.28 10.48 -12.25
CA PHE A 56 -11.56 11.22 -12.30
C PHE A 56 -11.35 12.68 -12.71
N TYR A 57 -10.32 13.34 -12.19
CA TYR A 57 -9.99 14.73 -12.53
C TYR A 57 -9.55 14.88 -13.99
N ASP A 58 -8.86 13.89 -14.54
CA ASP A 58 -8.54 13.85 -15.97
C ASP A 58 -9.80 13.75 -16.83
N LEU A 59 -10.76 12.90 -16.45
CA LEU A 59 -12.05 12.79 -17.15
C LEU A 59 -12.80 14.13 -17.10
N VAL A 60 -12.90 14.75 -15.92
CA VAL A 60 -13.53 16.07 -15.75
C VAL A 60 -12.84 17.15 -16.59
N ALA A 61 -11.51 17.20 -16.57
CA ALA A 61 -10.75 18.18 -17.33
C ALA A 61 -10.90 17.97 -18.85
N ALA A 62 -10.93 16.72 -19.30
CA ALA A 62 -11.12 16.37 -20.71
C ALA A 62 -12.47 16.85 -21.25
N GLU A 63 -13.55 16.77 -20.46
CA GLU A 63 -14.91 17.21 -20.86
C GLU A 63 -15.02 18.72 -21.14
N VAL A 64 -14.14 19.53 -20.55
CA VAL A 64 -14.14 21.00 -20.71
C VAL A 64 -12.94 21.55 -21.45
N SER A 65 -11.95 20.70 -21.76
CA SER A 65 -10.73 21.10 -22.46
C SER A 65 -11.04 21.41 -23.92
N SER A 66 -10.44 22.48 -24.44
CA SER A 66 -10.51 22.87 -25.85
C SER A 66 -9.57 22.07 -26.77
N ARG A 67 -8.77 21.16 -26.21
CA ARG A 67 -7.83 20.27 -26.92
C ARG A 67 -7.80 18.89 -26.27
N PRO A 68 -7.33 17.83 -26.96
CA PRO A 68 -7.20 16.51 -26.37
C PRO A 68 -6.40 16.55 -25.06
N TRP A 69 -6.92 15.92 -24.01
CA TRP A 69 -6.29 15.97 -22.68
C TRP A 69 -4.88 15.34 -22.67
N THR A 70 -4.67 14.34 -23.53
CA THR A 70 -3.38 13.68 -23.76
C THR A 70 -2.29 14.61 -24.30
N ASP A 71 -2.67 15.73 -24.93
CA ASP A 71 -1.73 16.67 -25.56
C ASP A 71 -1.38 17.84 -24.62
N VAL A 72 -1.95 17.85 -23.41
CA VAL A 72 -1.71 18.89 -22.41
C VAL A 72 -0.39 18.61 -21.69
N ASP A 73 0.43 19.65 -21.55
CA ASP A 73 1.71 19.60 -20.83
C ASP A 73 1.52 19.05 -19.40
N SER A 74 2.40 18.16 -18.97
CA SER A 74 2.26 17.43 -17.71
C SER A 74 2.20 18.36 -16.49
N ASP A 75 2.94 19.47 -16.49
CA ASP A 75 2.91 20.42 -15.37
C ASP A 75 1.57 21.17 -15.33
N ILE A 76 0.96 21.44 -16.49
CA ILE A 76 -0.43 21.97 -16.57
C ILE A 76 -1.41 20.92 -16.04
N VAL A 77 -1.26 19.65 -16.42
CA VAL A 77 -2.12 18.55 -15.93
C VAL A 77 -2.09 18.49 -14.40
N ASP A 78 -0.91 18.54 -13.77
CA ASP A 78 -0.82 18.49 -12.30
C ASP A 78 -1.46 19.71 -11.64
N ILE A 79 -1.22 20.92 -12.16
CA ILE A 79 -1.84 22.15 -11.64
C ILE A 79 -3.37 22.08 -11.77
N VAL A 80 -3.87 21.62 -12.91
CA VAL A 80 -5.30 21.46 -13.14
C VAL A 80 -5.87 20.42 -12.18
N ARG A 81 -5.24 19.25 -12.02
CA ARG A 81 -5.70 18.22 -11.07
C ARG A 81 -5.76 18.77 -9.63
N LEU A 82 -4.75 19.52 -9.18
CA LEU A 82 -4.76 20.20 -7.88
C LEU A 82 -5.90 21.23 -7.77
N GLY A 83 -6.14 21.99 -8.84
CA GLY A 83 -7.25 22.94 -8.91
C GLY A 83 -8.61 22.26 -8.84
N VAL A 84 -8.81 21.18 -9.61
CA VAL A 84 -10.05 20.39 -9.61
C VAL A 84 -10.28 19.74 -8.24
N HIS A 85 -9.24 19.22 -7.58
CA HIS A 85 -9.34 18.68 -6.23
C HIS A 85 -9.84 19.73 -5.23
N GLN A 86 -9.28 20.94 -5.27
CA GLN A 86 -9.73 22.04 -4.42
C GLN A 86 -11.20 22.39 -4.67
N LEU A 87 -11.63 22.42 -5.93
CA LEU A 87 -13.01 22.77 -6.31
C LEU A 87 -14.03 21.70 -5.92
N LEU A 88 -13.70 20.43 -6.12
CA LEU A 88 -14.68 19.34 -6.03
C LEU A 88 -14.58 18.51 -4.74
N SER A 89 -13.51 18.67 -3.96
CA SER A 89 -13.22 17.76 -2.84
C SER A 89 -12.67 18.45 -1.59
N MET A 90 -12.38 19.76 -1.65
CA MET A 90 -11.97 20.54 -0.49
C MET A 90 -12.95 21.67 -0.19
N ARG A 91 -12.86 22.25 1.01
CA ARG A 91 -13.65 23.43 1.40
C ARG A 91 -12.91 24.73 1.04
N VAL A 92 -12.54 24.88 -0.23
CA VAL A 92 -11.86 26.07 -0.76
C VAL A 92 -12.85 26.85 -1.65
N PRO A 93 -13.06 28.16 -1.43
CA PRO A 93 -13.92 28.95 -2.33
C PRO A 93 -13.44 28.90 -3.78
N ASP A 94 -14.35 28.78 -4.74
CA ASP A 94 -14.03 28.57 -6.16
C ASP A 94 -13.03 29.60 -6.71
N HIS A 95 -13.27 30.88 -6.44
CA HIS A 95 -12.41 31.96 -6.90
C HIS A 95 -10.98 31.83 -6.34
N ALA A 96 -10.83 31.37 -5.10
CA ALA A 96 -9.54 31.16 -4.46
C ALA A 96 -8.82 29.93 -5.02
N ALA A 97 -9.54 28.84 -5.31
CA ALA A 97 -8.98 27.66 -5.96
C ALA A 97 -8.45 27.97 -7.37
N VAL A 98 -9.23 28.74 -8.16
CA VAL A 98 -8.83 29.17 -9.51
C VAL A 98 -7.64 30.12 -9.46
N ASP A 99 -7.71 31.17 -8.65
CA ASP A 99 -6.64 32.18 -8.57
C ASP A 99 -5.32 31.58 -8.07
N SER A 100 -5.37 30.78 -7.00
CA SER A 100 -4.19 30.11 -6.46
C SER A 100 -3.55 29.13 -7.44
N SER A 101 -4.34 28.45 -8.28
CA SER A 101 -3.82 27.58 -9.35
C SER A 101 -3.10 28.38 -10.44
N CYS A 102 -3.59 29.58 -10.77
CA CYS A 102 -2.90 30.48 -11.71
C CYS A 102 -1.61 31.05 -11.12
N GLN A 103 -1.61 31.39 -9.82
CA GLN A 103 -0.40 31.79 -9.11
C GLN A 103 0.62 30.65 -9.03
N LEU A 104 0.16 29.41 -8.81
CA LEU A 104 0.99 28.21 -8.82
C LEU A 104 1.70 28.05 -10.17
N ALA A 105 0.95 28.13 -11.27
CA ALA A 105 1.51 28.07 -12.63
C ALA A 105 2.65 29.08 -12.84
N ARG A 106 2.44 30.34 -12.44
CA ARG A 106 3.48 31.38 -12.60
C ARG A 106 4.74 31.08 -11.80
N ALA A 107 4.61 30.63 -10.55
CA ALA A 107 5.78 30.40 -9.71
C ALA A 107 6.44 29.02 -9.87
N VAL A 108 5.87 28.11 -10.66
CA VAL A 108 6.62 26.96 -11.23
C VAL A 108 7.31 27.31 -12.56
N GLY A 109 7.36 28.60 -12.93
CA GLY A 109 8.11 29.09 -14.08
C GLY A 109 7.30 29.19 -15.38
N MET A 110 5.97 29.08 -15.33
CA MET A 110 5.13 29.23 -16.52
C MET A 110 4.95 30.71 -16.86
N THR A 111 5.77 31.20 -17.80
CA THR A 111 5.79 32.62 -18.22
C THR A 111 4.82 32.98 -19.34
N ASP A 112 4.25 31.98 -20.02
CA ASP A 112 3.28 32.17 -21.09
C ASP A 112 1.87 32.40 -20.50
N GLU A 113 1.39 33.64 -20.55
CA GLU A 113 0.06 34.02 -20.06
C GLU A 113 -1.09 33.29 -20.80
N GLY A 114 -0.86 32.78 -22.02
CA GLY A 114 -1.81 31.92 -22.71
C GLY A 114 -2.03 30.59 -21.99
N ARG A 115 -0.96 29.99 -21.43
CA ARG A 115 -1.05 28.75 -20.64
C ARG A 115 -1.73 28.99 -19.29
N VAL A 116 -1.43 30.10 -18.63
CA VAL A 116 -2.11 30.49 -17.38
C VAL A 116 -3.60 30.77 -17.64
N GLY A 117 -3.91 31.46 -18.75
CA GLY A 117 -5.28 31.69 -19.20
C GLY A 117 -6.04 30.40 -19.49
N PHE A 118 -5.38 29.39 -20.08
CA PHE A 118 -5.95 28.05 -20.29
C PHE A 118 -6.33 27.38 -18.97
N ILE A 119 -5.44 27.37 -17.98
CA ILE A 119 -5.72 26.83 -16.63
C ILE A 119 -6.92 27.53 -15.99
N ASN A 120 -6.92 28.87 -16.02
CA ASN A 120 -8.01 29.68 -15.47
C ASN A 120 -9.35 29.35 -16.15
N GLY A 121 -9.39 29.31 -17.48
CA GLY A 121 -10.60 29.02 -18.24
C GLY A 121 -11.15 27.62 -17.95
N LEU A 122 -10.26 26.63 -17.89
CA LEU A 122 -10.60 25.24 -17.60
C LEU A 122 -11.19 25.10 -16.18
N LEU A 123 -10.50 25.62 -15.16
CA LEU A 123 -10.97 25.51 -13.77
C LEU A 123 -12.28 26.27 -13.52
N ARG A 124 -12.48 27.44 -14.16
CA ARG A 124 -13.78 28.14 -14.14
C ARG A 124 -14.89 27.32 -14.79
N ALA A 125 -14.57 26.57 -15.86
CA ALA A 125 -15.55 25.70 -16.50
C ALA A 125 -15.91 24.50 -15.60
N VAL A 126 -14.94 23.96 -14.87
CA VAL A 126 -15.14 22.88 -13.88
C VAL A 126 -16.02 23.34 -12.72
N ALA A 127 -15.76 24.52 -12.16
CA ALA A 127 -16.47 25.07 -10.99
C ALA A 127 -17.98 25.31 -11.21
N ARG A 128 -18.48 25.22 -12.45
CA ARG A 128 -19.91 25.36 -12.75
C ARG A 128 -20.75 24.15 -12.35
N ARG A 129 -20.12 23.05 -11.96
CA ARG A 129 -20.78 21.81 -11.54
C ARG A 129 -20.17 21.30 -10.24
N ASP A 130 -21.02 20.79 -9.37
CA ASP A 130 -20.57 20.08 -8.16
C ASP A 130 -20.09 18.65 -8.48
N ARG A 131 -19.63 17.95 -7.45
CA ARG A 131 -19.12 16.57 -7.59
C ARG A 131 -20.15 15.60 -8.15
N SER A 132 -21.39 15.63 -7.66
CA SER A 132 -22.44 14.71 -8.13
C SER A 132 -22.81 14.94 -9.59
N GLN A 133 -22.87 16.21 -10.01
CA GLN A 133 -23.11 16.57 -11.40
C GLN A 133 -21.96 16.12 -12.31
N TRP A 134 -20.72 16.16 -11.82
CA TRP A 134 -19.58 15.62 -12.56
C TRP A 134 -19.62 14.09 -12.66
N ASP A 135 -20.02 13.38 -11.59
CA ASP A 135 -20.20 11.93 -11.62
C ASP A 135 -21.19 11.52 -12.73
N GLU A 136 -22.31 12.25 -12.89
CA GLU A 136 -23.28 12.03 -13.98
C GLU A 136 -22.69 12.30 -15.37
N VAL A 137 -21.87 13.35 -15.52
CA VAL A 137 -21.25 13.71 -16.80
C VAL A 137 -20.24 12.64 -17.20
N VAL A 138 -19.29 12.30 -16.32
CA VAL A 138 -18.23 11.33 -16.65
C VAL A 138 -18.77 9.90 -16.74
N GLY A 139 -19.89 9.61 -16.06
CA GLY A 139 -20.56 8.32 -16.10
C GLY A 139 -21.46 8.10 -17.33
N ARG A 140 -21.74 9.15 -18.10
CA ARG A 140 -22.73 9.09 -19.18
C ARG A 140 -22.38 8.04 -20.23
N GLY A 141 -23.33 7.14 -20.51
CA GLY A 141 -23.20 6.12 -21.56
C GLY A 141 -22.25 4.97 -21.22
N LYS A 142 -21.75 4.89 -19.99
CA LYS A 142 -20.88 3.80 -19.52
C LYS A 142 -21.70 2.64 -18.96
N GLN A 143 -21.18 1.42 -19.14
CA GLN A 143 -21.70 0.23 -18.48
C GLN A 143 -21.20 0.14 -17.03
N ALA A 144 -21.71 -0.79 -16.22
CA ALA A 144 -21.45 -0.90 -14.78
C ALA A 144 -19.97 -0.78 -14.39
N ASP A 145 -19.09 -1.66 -14.90
CA ASP A 145 -17.64 -1.62 -14.56
C ASP A 145 -16.95 -0.33 -15.04
N GLU A 146 -17.30 0.16 -16.22
CA GLU A 146 -16.73 1.40 -16.76
C GLU A 146 -17.19 2.63 -15.97
N LEU A 147 -18.45 2.64 -15.55
CA LEU A 147 -19.04 3.66 -14.70
C LEU A 147 -18.34 3.65 -13.34
N ALA A 148 -18.23 2.48 -12.70
CA ALA A 148 -17.56 2.30 -11.43
C ALA A 148 -16.09 2.76 -11.51
N ALA A 149 -15.35 2.35 -12.54
CA ALA A 149 -13.98 2.79 -12.79
C ALA A 149 -13.88 4.33 -12.90
N ALA A 150 -14.75 4.96 -13.68
CA ALA A 150 -14.76 6.41 -13.88
C ALA A 150 -15.05 7.17 -12.58
N VAL A 151 -16.18 6.88 -11.92
CA VAL A 151 -16.66 7.65 -10.75
C VAL A 151 -15.87 7.35 -9.47
N THR A 152 -15.08 6.28 -9.45
CA THR A 152 -14.18 5.94 -8.34
C THR A 152 -12.70 6.19 -8.67
N SER A 153 -12.36 6.77 -9.82
CA SER A 153 -10.96 7.04 -10.19
C SER A 153 -10.06 5.80 -10.15
N HIS A 154 -10.47 4.75 -10.86
CA HIS A 154 -9.66 3.56 -11.08
C HIS A 154 -9.49 3.30 -12.58
N PRO A 155 -8.32 2.80 -13.02
CA PRO A 155 -8.22 2.25 -14.35
C PRO A 155 -9.07 0.99 -14.48
N ARG A 156 -9.66 0.78 -15.66
CA ARG A 156 -10.57 -0.34 -15.94
C ARG A 156 -10.00 -1.70 -15.53
N TRP A 157 -8.73 -1.95 -15.83
CA TRP A 157 -8.11 -3.24 -15.52
C TRP A 157 -8.01 -3.51 -14.01
N VAL A 158 -7.88 -2.47 -13.18
CA VAL A 158 -7.89 -2.60 -11.72
C VAL A 158 -9.31 -2.89 -11.23
N THR A 159 -10.31 -2.21 -11.80
CA THR A 159 -11.73 -2.49 -11.51
C THR A 159 -12.09 -3.94 -11.83
N GLU A 160 -11.70 -4.43 -13.01
CA GLU A 160 -11.91 -5.83 -13.42
C GLU A 160 -11.19 -6.81 -12.49
N ALA A 161 -9.93 -6.52 -12.09
CA ALA A 161 -9.19 -7.36 -11.15
C ALA A 161 -9.85 -7.42 -9.77
N LEU A 162 -10.35 -6.29 -9.25
CA LEU A 162 -11.07 -6.25 -7.97
C LEU A 162 -12.43 -6.96 -8.07
N HIS A 163 -13.14 -6.82 -9.18
CA HIS A 163 -14.39 -7.54 -9.43
C HIS A 163 -14.15 -9.05 -9.33
N GLN A 164 -13.18 -9.58 -10.06
CA GLN A 164 -12.86 -11.01 -10.05
C GLN A 164 -12.44 -11.49 -8.65
N ALA A 165 -11.57 -10.75 -7.98
CA ALA A 165 -11.10 -11.11 -6.64
C ALA A 165 -12.22 -11.08 -5.59
N LEU A 166 -13.17 -10.15 -5.68
CA LEU A 166 -14.35 -10.11 -4.81
C LEU A 166 -15.31 -11.26 -5.09
N ALA A 167 -15.56 -11.58 -6.36
CA ALA A 167 -16.42 -12.70 -6.74
C ALA A 167 -15.87 -14.04 -6.21
N LEU A 168 -14.54 -14.20 -6.22
CA LEU A 168 -13.88 -15.34 -5.60
C LEU A 168 -14.04 -15.33 -4.07
N HIS A 169 -13.88 -14.18 -3.45
CA HIS A 169 -14.02 -13.99 -2.01
C HIS A 169 -15.44 -14.27 -1.50
N THR A 170 -16.48 -13.94 -2.27
CA THR A 170 -17.89 -14.18 -1.93
C THR A 170 -18.43 -15.51 -2.45
N GLN A 171 -17.64 -16.28 -3.22
CA GLN A 171 -18.04 -17.48 -3.94
C GLN A 171 -19.29 -17.29 -4.82
N GLY A 172 -19.38 -16.15 -5.52
CA GLY A 172 -20.55 -15.87 -6.34
C GLY A 172 -20.47 -14.55 -7.11
N GLU A 173 -21.57 -14.22 -7.79
CA GLU A 173 -21.72 -12.93 -8.43
C GLU A 173 -21.71 -11.81 -7.38
N ILE A 174 -21.05 -10.70 -7.70
CA ILE A 174 -21.03 -9.50 -6.87
C ILE A 174 -21.97 -8.45 -7.46
N SER A 175 -22.63 -7.69 -6.60
CA SER A 175 -23.41 -6.55 -7.08
C SER A 175 -22.52 -5.36 -7.43
N ASP A 176 -23.02 -4.48 -8.28
CA ASP A 176 -22.36 -3.22 -8.63
C ASP A 176 -22.08 -2.37 -7.37
N GLU A 177 -22.97 -2.39 -6.39
CA GLU A 177 -22.79 -1.71 -5.10
C GLU A 177 -21.62 -2.28 -4.30
N ALA A 178 -21.46 -3.60 -4.27
CA ALA A 178 -20.37 -4.26 -3.56
C ALA A 178 -19.01 -3.91 -4.20
N LEU A 179 -18.92 -3.97 -5.54
CA LEU A 179 -17.74 -3.53 -6.26
C LEU A 179 -17.43 -2.05 -6.01
N CYS A 180 -18.45 -1.19 -6.10
CA CYS A 180 -18.30 0.25 -5.82
C CYS A 180 -17.85 0.51 -4.38
N ALA A 181 -18.33 -0.24 -3.39
CA ALA A 181 -17.91 -0.11 -2.00
C ALA A 181 -16.42 -0.43 -1.84
N ALA A 182 -15.94 -1.53 -2.44
CA ALA A 182 -14.53 -1.91 -2.42
C ALA A 182 -13.63 -0.85 -3.09
N LEU A 183 -14.04 -0.35 -4.27
CA LEU A 183 -13.32 0.70 -4.98
C LEU A 183 -13.31 2.02 -4.20
N ARG A 184 -14.43 2.42 -3.60
CA ARG A 184 -14.50 3.65 -2.77
C ARG A 184 -13.62 3.55 -1.54
N ALA A 185 -13.52 2.39 -0.91
CA ALA A 185 -12.63 2.20 0.23
C ALA A 185 -11.14 2.38 -0.14
N ASN A 186 -10.73 2.08 -1.38
CA ASN A 186 -9.39 2.41 -1.88
C ASN A 186 -9.15 3.93 -1.96
N ASN A 187 -10.20 4.74 -1.91
CA ASN A 187 -10.15 6.20 -1.90
C ASN A 187 -10.34 6.80 -0.50
N GLU A 188 -10.40 5.99 0.54
CA GLU A 188 -10.41 6.48 1.91
C GLU A 188 -8.98 6.54 2.44
N PRO A 189 -8.52 7.71 2.96
CA PRO A 189 -7.23 7.78 3.63
C PRO A 189 -7.09 6.70 4.69
N SER A 190 -5.93 6.03 4.73
CA SER A 190 -5.64 5.10 5.83
C SER A 190 -5.49 5.87 7.13
N ARG A 191 -6.04 5.33 8.23
CA ARG A 191 -5.66 5.81 9.56
C ARG A 191 -4.18 5.50 9.78
N PRO A 192 -3.38 6.43 10.33
CA PRO A 192 -2.00 6.13 10.66
C PRO A 192 -1.94 5.09 11.79
N THR A 193 -1.35 3.95 11.48
CA THR A 193 -1.23 2.80 12.39
C THR A 193 0.23 2.45 12.61
N VAL A 194 0.55 2.06 13.84
CA VAL A 194 1.85 1.51 14.22
C VAL A 194 1.70 0.05 14.65
N ALA A 195 2.77 -0.74 14.47
CA ALA A 195 2.93 -2.05 15.07
C ALA A 195 3.86 -1.92 16.27
N LEU A 196 3.37 -2.26 17.46
CA LEU A 196 4.15 -2.35 18.68
C LEU A 196 5.04 -3.59 18.61
N LEU A 197 6.35 -3.41 18.80
CA LEU A 197 7.35 -4.49 18.68
C LEU A 197 7.66 -5.17 20.00
N ASP A 198 7.39 -4.51 21.13
CA ASP A 198 7.53 -5.08 22.48
C ASP A 198 6.73 -6.39 22.61
N ASP A 199 7.24 -7.36 23.38
CA ASP A 199 6.57 -8.64 23.64
C ASP A 199 6.52 -8.93 25.15
N PRO A 200 5.35 -8.84 25.81
CA PRO A 200 4.05 -8.51 25.24
C PRO A 200 3.95 -7.03 24.78
N PRO A 201 3.05 -6.69 23.84
CA PRO A 201 2.86 -5.31 23.36
C PRO A 201 2.49 -4.34 24.48
N VAL A 202 3.12 -3.16 24.51
CA VAL A 202 2.85 -2.11 25.48
C VAL A 202 2.19 -0.91 24.81
N LEU A 203 0.92 -0.65 25.14
CA LEU A 203 0.19 0.51 24.62
C LEU A 203 0.59 1.78 25.39
N GLU A 204 1.14 2.76 24.67
CA GLU A 204 1.50 4.06 25.24
C GLU A 204 0.30 5.00 25.38
N ALA A 205 0.43 5.98 26.27
CA ALA A 205 -0.56 7.04 26.42
C ALA A 205 -0.72 7.84 25.11
N GLY A 206 -1.97 8.05 24.68
CA GLY A 206 -2.28 8.77 23.45
C GLY A 206 -2.34 7.89 22.19
N LEU A 207 -2.13 6.58 22.33
CA LEU A 207 -2.42 5.59 21.28
C LEU A 207 -3.74 4.87 21.58
N THR A 208 -4.50 4.58 20.54
CA THR A 208 -5.74 3.78 20.63
C THR A 208 -5.46 2.39 20.06
N PRO A 209 -5.91 1.29 20.69
CA PRO A 209 -5.71 -0.06 20.14
C PRO A 209 -6.27 -0.20 18.72
N GLY A 210 -5.58 -1.00 17.91
CA GLY A 210 -6.06 -1.42 16.60
C GLY A 210 -7.32 -2.26 16.69
N ARG A 211 -7.93 -2.53 15.53
CA ARG A 211 -9.22 -3.22 15.47
C ARG A 211 -9.08 -4.74 15.62
N TRP A 212 -7.99 -5.30 15.14
CA TRP A 212 -7.80 -6.72 14.90
C TRP A 212 -6.49 -7.28 15.47
N SER A 213 -5.36 -6.64 15.16
CA SER A 213 -4.04 -7.10 15.60
C SER A 213 -3.83 -6.66 17.04
N ARG A 214 -3.22 -7.55 17.84
CA ARG A 214 -2.88 -7.24 19.24
C ARG A 214 -1.73 -6.23 19.34
N ARG A 215 -0.99 -6.05 18.26
CA ARG A 215 0.15 -5.14 18.14
C ARG A 215 -0.22 -3.81 17.51
N ALA A 216 -1.38 -3.73 16.88
CA ALA A 216 -1.79 -2.51 16.20
C ALA A 216 -2.19 -1.43 17.22
N ALA A 217 -1.73 -0.21 16.95
CA ALA A 217 -2.21 0.98 17.63
C ALA A 217 -2.35 2.13 16.63
N THR A 218 -3.44 2.90 16.73
CA THR A 218 -3.70 4.05 15.87
C THR A 218 -3.25 5.34 16.52
N VAL A 219 -2.72 6.24 15.68
CA VAL A 219 -2.31 7.59 16.07
C VAL A 219 -3.44 8.56 15.75
N ASP A 220 -4.12 9.06 16.78
CA ASP A 220 -5.32 9.89 16.61
C ASP A 220 -5.01 11.31 16.10
N ALA A 221 -3.80 11.82 16.38
CA ALA A 221 -3.34 13.12 15.88
C ALA A 221 -1.81 13.19 15.79
N GLY A 222 -1.33 13.97 14.81
CA GLY A 222 0.11 14.21 14.60
C GLY A 222 0.78 13.22 13.64
N LEU A 223 2.09 13.39 13.45
CA LEU A 223 2.89 12.50 12.63
C LEU A 223 3.22 11.22 13.41
N PRO A 224 3.00 10.01 12.87
CA PRO A 224 3.34 8.77 13.55
C PRO A 224 4.83 8.65 13.90
N SER A 225 5.71 9.31 13.13
CA SER A 225 7.15 9.39 13.41
C SER A 225 7.48 10.11 14.73
N ASN A 226 6.54 10.87 15.30
CA ASN A 226 6.71 11.56 16.57
C ASN A 226 6.22 10.74 17.77
N VAL A 227 5.62 9.56 17.56
CA VAL A 227 5.26 8.64 18.64
C VAL A 227 6.54 8.16 19.32
N GLU A 228 6.56 8.20 20.66
CA GLU A 228 7.78 7.90 21.43
C GLU A 228 8.25 6.47 21.20
N ALA A 229 7.35 5.47 21.22
CA ALA A 229 7.69 4.10 20.84
C ALA A 229 8.34 4.00 19.46
N VAL A 230 7.89 4.81 18.48
CA VAL A 230 8.49 4.80 17.12
C VAL A 230 9.90 5.40 17.15
N ARG A 231 10.09 6.53 17.84
CA ARG A 231 11.41 7.17 18.01
C ARG A 231 12.42 6.28 18.73
N GLN A 232 11.94 5.46 19.67
CA GLN A 232 12.75 4.51 20.44
C GLN A 232 12.92 3.15 19.75
N GLY A 233 12.38 2.95 18.54
CA GLY A 233 12.45 1.65 17.86
C GLY A 233 11.58 0.54 18.47
N ARG A 234 10.73 0.86 19.45
CA ARG A 234 9.75 -0.06 20.07
C ARG A 234 8.44 -0.18 19.29
N ALA A 235 8.23 0.65 18.28
CA ALA A 235 7.12 0.54 17.33
C ALA A 235 7.55 0.97 15.92
N ILE A 236 6.79 0.55 14.93
CA ILE A 236 7.03 0.90 13.52
C ILE A 236 5.74 1.33 12.86
N ILE A 237 5.80 2.21 11.85
CA ILE A 237 4.61 2.59 11.07
C ILE A 237 4.26 1.44 10.13
N GLN A 238 3.11 0.81 10.34
CA GLN A 238 2.71 -0.35 9.55
C GLN A 238 1.18 -0.52 9.54
N ASP A 239 0.65 -0.91 8.38
CA ASP A 239 -0.75 -1.32 8.25
C ASP A 239 -1.09 -2.50 9.14
N GLU A 240 -2.29 -2.49 9.71
CA GLU A 240 -2.78 -3.58 10.54
C GLU A 240 -2.90 -4.90 9.77
N GLY A 241 -3.26 -4.88 8.48
CA GLY A 241 -3.30 -6.09 7.65
C GLY A 241 -1.92 -6.71 7.46
N SER A 242 -0.86 -5.89 7.36
CA SER A 242 0.51 -6.38 7.32
C SER A 242 0.99 -6.97 8.65
N GLN A 243 0.41 -6.55 9.78
CA GLN A 243 0.67 -7.13 11.10
C GLN A 243 -0.01 -8.49 11.24
N LEU A 244 -1.29 -8.56 10.86
CA LEU A 244 -2.12 -9.78 10.95
C LEU A 244 -1.51 -10.97 10.22
N VAL A 245 -0.95 -10.78 9.01
CA VAL A 245 -0.35 -11.89 8.26
C VAL A 245 0.91 -12.46 8.93
N VAL A 246 1.67 -11.61 9.64
CA VAL A 246 2.83 -12.05 10.44
C VAL A 246 2.37 -12.73 11.72
N GLU A 247 1.35 -12.20 12.39
CA GLU A 247 0.75 -12.84 13.57
C GLU A 247 0.17 -14.22 13.23
N ALA A 248 -0.47 -14.37 12.07
CA ALA A 248 -0.99 -15.65 11.59
C ALA A 248 0.14 -16.67 11.37
N LEU A 249 1.24 -16.27 10.72
CA LEU A 249 2.43 -17.12 10.56
C LEU A 249 2.98 -17.57 11.91
N LEU A 250 3.09 -16.67 12.88
CA LEU A 250 3.60 -16.96 14.23
C LEU A 250 2.67 -17.85 15.04
N ALA A 251 1.35 -17.77 14.80
CA ALA A 251 0.34 -18.57 15.49
C ALA A 251 0.32 -20.04 15.03
N VAL A 252 0.89 -20.37 13.85
CA VAL A 252 0.97 -21.76 13.38
C VAL A 252 1.84 -22.58 14.34
N PRO A 253 1.34 -23.71 14.88
CA PRO A 253 2.17 -24.61 15.68
C PRO A 253 3.28 -25.22 14.82
N VAL A 254 4.51 -25.10 15.32
CA VAL A 254 5.73 -25.73 14.77
C VAL A 254 6.41 -26.48 15.92
N SER A 255 6.84 -27.71 15.69
CA SER A 255 7.46 -28.53 16.75
C SER A 255 8.79 -27.91 17.19
N PRO A 256 8.99 -27.66 18.51
CA PRO A 256 10.24 -27.11 19.03
C PRO A 256 11.36 -28.18 19.10
N PRO A 257 12.63 -27.76 19.25
CA PRO A 257 13.09 -26.37 19.22
C PRO A 257 13.09 -25.80 17.80
N GLU A 258 12.68 -24.54 17.67
CA GLU A 258 12.88 -23.78 16.44
C GLU A 258 14.31 -23.23 16.40
N SER A 259 14.95 -23.26 15.24
CA SER A 259 16.36 -22.94 15.02
C SER A 259 16.55 -21.65 14.24
N ALA A 260 15.80 -21.43 13.17
CA ALA A 260 15.97 -20.26 12.31
C ALA A 260 14.68 -19.87 11.58
N TRP A 261 14.46 -18.56 11.44
CA TRP A 261 13.38 -17.94 10.67
C TRP A 261 13.92 -17.09 9.52
N LEU A 262 13.14 -16.98 8.45
CA LEU A 262 13.50 -16.25 7.23
C LEU A 262 12.41 -15.26 6.82
N ASP A 263 12.78 -14.02 6.50
CA ASP A 263 12.02 -13.12 5.63
C ASP A 263 12.72 -13.04 4.26
N MET A 264 12.08 -13.59 3.23
CA MET A 264 12.68 -13.72 1.89
C MET A 264 12.71 -12.41 1.10
N CYS A 265 11.89 -11.42 1.46
CA CYS A 265 11.68 -10.19 0.68
C CYS A 265 11.44 -9.02 1.65
N ALA A 266 12.41 -8.77 2.52
CA ALA A 266 12.22 -8.02 3.74
C ALA A 266 11.95 -6.52 3.56
N GLY A 267 12.37 -5.89 2.46
CA GLY A 267 12.32 -4.45 2.31
C GLY A 267 10.89 -3.87 2.32
N PRO A 268 10.64 -2.68 2.88
CA PRO A 268 11.57 -1.82 3.61
C PRO A 268 11.79 -2.22 5.09
N GLY A 269 11.27 -3.36 5.55
CA GLY A 269 11.61 -3.93 6.87
C GLY A 269 10.44 -4.06 7.85
N GLY A 270 9.23 -3.63 7.48
CA GLY A 270 8.11 -3.59 8.43
C GLY A 270 7.70 -4.97 8.98
N LYS A 271 7.47 -5.94 8.09
CA LYS A 271 7.12 -7.31 8.52
C LYS A 271 8.32 -8.02 9.15
N ALA A 272 9.52 -7.82 8.58
CA ALA A 272 10.77 -8.30 9.15
C ALA A 272 10.96 -7.83 10.60
N ALA A 273 10.65 -6.58 10.94
CA ALA A 273 10.79 -6.06 12.29
C ALA A 273 9.82 -6.70 13.30
N VAL A 274 8.57 -6.95 12.90
CA VAL A 274 7.61 -7.70 13.73
C VAL A 274 8.07 -9.15 13.91
N LEU A 275 8.54 -9.80 12.84
CA LEU A 275 9.00 -11.18 12.91
C LEU A 275 10.28 -11.32 13.76
N ALA A 276 11.24 -10.41 13.56
CA ALA A 276 12.49 -10.36 14.31
C ALA A 276 12.29 -10.07 15.80
N SER A 277 11.31 -9.23 16.17
CA SER A 277 11.05 -8.96 17.59
C SER A 277 10.62 -10.23 18.34
N HIS A 278 9.82 -11.10 17.71
CA HIS A 278 9.47 -12.40 18.28
C HIS A 278 10.63 -13.39 18.24
N ALA A 279 11.42 -13.41 17.16
CA ALA A 279 12.58 -14.28 17.03
C ALA A 279 13.57 -14.05 18.19
N ARG A 280 13.79 -12.78 18.56
CA ARG A 280 14.60 -12.39 19.72
C ARG A 280 14.06 -12.93 21.03
N THR A 281 12.76 -12.77 21.30
CA THR A 281 12.12 -13.30 22.52
C THR A 281 12.28 -14.82 22.63
N GLN A 282 12.21 -15.51 21.49
CA GLN A 282 12.35 -16.97 21.43
C GLN A 282 13.80 -17.46 21.30
N ARG A 283 14.77 -16.55 21.16
CA ARG A 283 16.19 -16.85 20.88
C ARG A 283 16.39 -17.72 19.63
N VAL A 284 15.68 -17.40 18.55
CA VAL A 284 15.74 -18.08 17.26
C VAL A 284 16.53 -17.22 16.26
N ASP A 285 17.40 -17.82 15.46
CA ASP A 285 18.17 -17.09 14.45
C ASP A 285 17.22 -16.45 13.42
N PHE A 286 17.52 -15.22 12.99
CA PHE A 286 16.67 -14.51 12.03
C PHE A 286 17.49 -14.05 10.82
N VAL A 287 17.03 -14.43 9.63
CA VAL A 287 17.61 -14.03 8.35
C VAL A 287 16.60 -13.17 7.58
N ALA A 288 17.05 -12.02 7.08
CA ALA A 288 16.26 -11.15 6.22
C ALA A 288 16.99 -10.94 4.89
N VAL A 289 16.29 -11.14 3.78
CA VAL A 289 16.86 -10.99 2.43
C VAL A 289 16.17 -9.85 1.69
N GLU A 290 16.96 -9.00 1.05
CA GLU A 290 16.46 -7.90 0.24
C GLU A 290 17.36 -7.67 -0.97
N LEU A 291 16.77 -7.58 -2.16
CA LEU A 291 17.51 -7.46 -3.42
C LEU A 291 18.27 -6.14 -3.52
N HIS A 292 17.64 -5.04 -3.08
CA HIS A 292 18.18 -3.70 -3.29
C HIS A 292 18.92 -3.18 -2.06
N ALA A 293 20.20 -2.84 -2.21
CA ALA A 293 21.06 -2.34 -1.13
C ALA A 293 20.45 -1.18 -0.34
N HIS A 294 19.79 -0.23 -1.01
CA HIS A 294 19.14 0.89 -0.33
C HIS A 294 17.97 0.46 0.57
N ARG A 295 17.19 -0.56 0.18
CA ARG A 295 16.12 -1.13 1.03
C ARG A 295 16.68 -2.02 2.12
N ALA A 296 17.75 -2.77 1.83
CA ALA A 296 18.44 -3.58 2.84
C ALA A 296 18.96 -2.71 3.98
N ALA A 297 19.50 -1.51 3.69
CA ALA A 297 19.90 -0.53 4.71
C ALA A 297 18.72 -0.04 5.57
N LEU A 298 17.50 0.10 5.00
CA LEU A 298 16.31 0.42 5.77
C LEU A 298 15.90 -0.73 6.71
N VAL A 299 15.99 -1.98 6.21
CA VAL A 299 15.76 -3.18 7.03
C VAL A 299 16.75 -3.22 8.19
N GLU A 300 18.04 -3.09 7.91
CA GLU A 300 19.09 -3.07 8.93
C GLU A 300 18.84 -1.99 9.98
N SER A 301 18.57 -0.74 9.55
CA SER A 301 18.26 0.36 10.46
C SER A 301 17.05 0.07 11.35
N LEU A 302 15.98 -0.51 10.81
CA LEU A 302 14.77 -0.86 11.57
C LEU A 302 15.04 -1.98 12.57
N LEU A 303 15.75 -3.02 12.14
CA LEU A 303 16.04 -4.17 12.99
C LEU A 303 17.01 -3.79 14.12
N SER A 304 18.01 -2.96 13.86
CA SER A 304 18.96 -2.50 14.89
C SER A 304 18.30 -1.56 15.92
N ALA A 305 17.40 -0.67 15.49
CA ALA A 305 16.74 0.28 16.40
C ALA A 305 15.84 -0.41 17.45
N GLY A 306 15.23 -1.55 17.09
CA GLY A 306 14.37 -2.32 18.00
C GLY A 306 15.10 -3.35 18.85
N ALA A 307 16.45 -3.35 18.88
CA ALA A 307 17.23 -4.28 19.69
C ALA A 307 17.60 -3.62 21.04
N PRO A 308 17.23 -4.21 22.19
CA PRO A 308 17.85 -3.81 23.46
C PRO A 308 19.34 -4.13 23.42
N ASP A 309 20.17 -3.35 24.12
CA ASP A 309 21.65 -3.51 24.21
C ASP A 309 22.12 -4.92 24.65
N SER A 310 21.21 -5.78 25.11
CA SER A 310 21.46 -7.13 25.65
C SER A 310 20.87 -8.28 24.84
N SER A 311 20.46 -8.11 23.57
CA SER A 311 19.91 -9.22 22.79
C SER A 311 21.00 -10.12 22.20
N ASP A 312 21.04 -11.40 22.59
CA ASP A 312 21.99 -12.41 22.07
C ASP A 312 21.73 -12.78 20.59
N VAL A 313 20.55 -12.45 20.04
CA VAL A 313 20.19 -12.72 18.64
C VAL A 313 20.33 -11.47 17.79
N VAL A 314 21.33 -11.47 16.91
CA VAL A 314 21.56 -10.43 15.91
C VAL A 314 20.99 -10.89 14.56
N PRO A 315 20.02 -10.18 13.98
CA PRO A 315 19.53 -10.45 12.63
C PRO A 315 20.64 -10.49 11.58
N HIS A 316 20.56 -11.43 10.65
CA HIS A 316 21.42 -11.50 9.47
C HIS A 316 20.72 -10.88 8.26
N ILE A 317 21.26 -9.78 7.73
CA ILE A 317 20.73 -9.11 6.55
C ILE A 317 21.57 -9.51 5.33
N LEU A 318 20.93 -10.14 4.35
CA LEU A 318 21.56 -10.53 3.08
C LEU A 318 21.04 -9.64 1.95
N THR A 319 21.95 -8.92 1.29
CA THR A 319 21.61 -8.16 0.08
C THR A 319 21.83 -9.04 -1.16
N ALA A 320 20.78 -9.73 -1.62
CA ALA A 320 20.86 -10.72 -2.70
C ALA A 320 19.49 -11.03 -3.32
N ASP A 321 19.48 -11.71 -4.47
CA ASP A 321 18.26 -12.30 -5.02
C ASP A 321 17.90 -13.56 -4.22
N ALA A 322 16.72 -13.57 -3.60
CA ALA A 322 16.23 -14.71 -2.83
C ALA A 322 15.99 -15.96 -3.69
N CYS A 323 15.82 -15.82 -5.02
CA CYS A 323 15.75 -16.96 -5.94
C CYS A 323 17.05 -17.76 -5.99
N ASP A 324 18.19 -17.13 -5.70
CA ASP A 324 19.52 -17.76 -5.73
C ASP A 324 19.86 -18.45 -4.41
N ARG A 325 18.93 -18.47 -3.44
CA ARG A 325 19.09 -19.11 -2.13
C ARG A 325 20.39 -18.65 -1.41
N PRO A 326 20.56 -17.35 -1.12
CA PRO A 326 21.80 -16.79 -0.56
C PRO A 326 22.16 -17.33 0.84
N TRP A 327 21.21 -17.97 1.52
CA TRP A 327 21.41 -18.70 2.78
C TRP A 327 21.98 -20.12 2.60
N GLY A 328 22.35 -20.52 1.38
CA GLY A 328 22.96 -21.82 1.10
C GLY A 328 22.06 -22.99 1.51
N SER A 329 22.62 -24.03 2.13
CA SER A 329 21.87 -25.24 2.51
C SER A 329 21.06 -25.11 3.81
N GLN A 330 20.95 -23.93 4.40
CA GLN A 330 20.15 -23.71 5.60
C GLN A 330 18.67 -23.99 5.33
N PHE A 331 18.00 -24.56 6.32
CA PHE A 331 16.55 -24.71 6.37
C PHE A 331 15.98 -23.84 7.49
N PHE A 332 14.71 -23.47 7.34
CA PHE A 332 14.01 -22.61 8.29
C PHE A 332 12.75 -23.28 8.84
N ASP A 333 12.47 -22.99 10.10
CA ASP A 333 11.27 -23.39 10.81
C ASP A 333 10.05 -22.58 10.33
N ARG A 334 10.28 -21.29 10.07
CA ARG A 334 9.27 -20.33 9.59
C ARG A 334 9.85 -19.48 8.47
N ILE A 335 9.11 -19.37 7.38
CA ILE A 335 9.45 -18.49 6.26
C ILE A 335 8.30 -17.52 6.01
N LEU A 336 8.61 -16.23 5.98
CA LEU A 336 7.75 -15.21 5.43
C LEU A 336 8.21 -14.87 4.01
N LEU A 337 7.32 -15.04 3.05
CA LEU A 337 7.48 -14.55 1.68
C LEU A 337 6.47 -13.43 1.44
N ASP A 338 6.86 -12.18 1.77
CA ASP A 338 6.13 -10.96 1.37
C ASP A 338 6.50 -10.62 -0.08
N ALA A 339 5.86 -11.31 -1.01
CA ALA A 339 6.33 -11.36 -2.38
C ALA A 339 6.19 -10.00 -3.10
N PRO A 340 7.15 -9.61 -3.94
CA PRO A 340 7.05 -8.41 -4.77
C PRO A 340 5.81 -8.53 -5.67
N CYS A 341 4.91 -7.56 -5.59
CA CYS A 341 3.62 -7.56 -6.28
C CYS A 341 3.26 -6.18 -6.81
N THR A 342 2.12 -6.07 -7.48
CA THR A 342 1.63 -4.81 -8.05
C THR A 342 1.35 -3.74 -7.00
N GLY A 343 1.08 -4.14 -5.75
CA GLY A 343 0.74 -3.23 -4.66
C GLY A 343 -0.68 -2.66 -4.75
N LEU A 344 -1.58 -3.29 -5.51
CA LEU A 344 -2.98 -2.87 -5.66
C LEU A 344 -3.80 -2.95 -4.38
N GLY A 345 -3.33 -3.65 -3.36
CA GLY A 345 -3.96 -3.69 -2.04
C GLY A 345 -3.65 -2.47 -1.17
N ALA A 346 -2.60 -1.70 -1.50
CA ALA A 346 -2.11 -0.59 -0.68
C ALA A 346 -2.57 0.80 -1.17
N LEU A 347 -3.63 0.87 -1.98
CA LEU A 347 -4.07 2.10 -2.67
C LEU A 347 -4.54 3.22 -1.73
N ARG A 348 -4.83 2.91 -0.46
CA ARG A 348 -5.16 3.90 0.56
C ARG A 348 -3.94 4.72 0.97
N ARG A 349 -2.76 4.10 0.98
CA ARG A 349 -1.47 4.76 1.29
C ARG A 349 -0.68 5.16 0.04
N ARG A 350 -0.86 4.44 -1.06
CA ARG A 350 -0.15 4.63 -2.34
C ARG A 350 -1.15 4.75 -3.49
N PRO A 351 -1.97 5.82 -3.51
CA PRO A 351 -3.02 5.99 -4.52
C PRO A 351 -2.50 5.93 -5.95
N GLU A 352 -1.29 6.41 -6.21
CA GLU A 352 -0.62 6.44 -7.50
C GLU A 352 -0.34 5.05 -8.08
N SER A 353 -0.22 4.00 -7.25
CA SER A 353 0.16 2.65 -7.69
C SER A 353 -0.79 2.08 -8.75
N ARG A 354 -2.08 2.42 -8.70
CA ARG A 354 -3.08 1.95 -9.68
C ARG A 354 -2.81 2.46 -11.10
N TRP A 355 -2.07 3.55 -11.27
CA TRP A 355 -1.74 4.15 -12.57
C TRP A 355 -0.35 3.82 -13.07
N ARG A 356 0.52 3.32 -12.19
CA ARG A 356 1.92 2.94 -12.53
C ARG A 356 2.03 1.53 -13.07
N ARG A 357 1.12 0.66 -12.66
CA ARG A 357 1.10 -0.75 -13.08
C ARG A 357 0.17 -0.95 -14.27
N ASN A 358 0.49 -1.98 -15.06
CA ASN A 358 -0.31 -2.46 -16.16
C ASN A 358 -0.38 -4.00 -16.12
N ARG A 359 -1.20 -4.58 -17.01
CA ARG A 359 -1.42 -6.05 -17.06
C ARG A 359 -0.16 -6.85 -17.35
N LYS A 360 0.82 -6.29 -18.07
CA LYS A 360 2.09 -6.96 -18.35
C LYS A 360 2.92 -7.10 -17.07
N ASP A 361 2.94 -6.07 -16.22
CA ASP A 361 3.67 -6.11 -14.94
C ASP A 361 3.14 -7.24 -14.04
N VAL A 362 1.82 -7.48 -14.03
CA VAL A 362 1.20 -8.59 -13.30
C VAL A 362 1.83 -9.93 -13.71
N SER A 363 1.95 -10.17 -15.02
CA SER A 363 2.50 -11.44 -15.53
C SER A 363 3.99 -11.63 -15.19
N GLU A 364 4.79 -10.55 -15.24
CA GLU A 364 6.21 -10.59 -14.88
C GLU A 364 6.39 -10.84 -13.37
N LEU A 365 5.58 -10.18 -12.54
CA LEU A 365 5.57 -10.34 -11.09
C LEU A 365 5.10 -11.73 -10.68
N ALA A 366 4.03 -12.25 -11.26
CA ALA A 366 3.55 -13.62 -11.00
C ALA A 366 4.64 -14.66 -11.31
N SER A 367 5.37 -14.48 -12.42
CA SER A 367 6.49 -15.38 -12.75
C SER A 367 7.63 -15.31 -11.73
N LEU A 368 7.93 -14.13 -11.20
CA LEU A 368 8.91 -13.97 -10.13
C LEU A 368 8.43 -14.61 -8.82
N GLN A 369 7.16 -14.37 -8.45
CA GLN A 369 6.52 -14.91 -7.26
C GLN A 369 6.54 -16.44 -7.24
N ARG A 370 6.27 -17.10 -8.38
CA ARG A 370 6.37 -18.57 -8.50
C ARG A 370 7.78 -19.10 -8.20
N ARG A 371 8.82 -18.44 -8.73
CA ARG A 371 10.22 -18.83 -8.46
C ARG A 371 10.60 -18.62 -6.99
N LEU A 372 10.18 -17.50 -6.41
CA LEU A 372 10.40 -17.21 -5.00
C LEU A 372 9.67 -18.22 -4.11
N LEU A 373 8.42 -18.53 -4.40
CA LEU A 373 7.62 -19.49 -3.64
C LEU A 373 8.23 -20.89 -3.69
N ALA A 374 8.62 -21.37 -4.87
CA ALA A 374 9.32 -22.65 -5.01
C ALA A 374 10.63 -22.68 -4.21
N THR A 375 11.41 -21.60 -4.26
CA THR A 375 12.66 -21.47 -3.49
C THR A 375 12.40 -21.49 -1.98
N GLY A 376 11.35 -20.79 -1.54
CA GLY A 376 10.89 -20.77 -0.16
C GLY A 376 10.49 -22.15 0.33
N LEU A 377 9.59 -22.84 -0.38
CA LEU A 377 9.15 -24.19 -0.03
C LEU A 377 10.33 -25.19 0.03
N SER A 378 11.31 -25.08 -0.87
CA SER A 378 12.53 -25.90 -0.83
C SER A 378 13.48 -25.59 0.35
N SER A 379 13.24 -24.47 1.06
CA SER A 379 14.04 -23.98 2.19
C SER A 379 13.31 -24.14 3.54
N VAL A 380 12.02 -24.50 3.55
CA VAL A 380 11.33 -24.88 4.79
C VAL A 380 11.76 -26.30 5.18
N ARG A 381 12.04 -26.55 6.46
CA ARG A 381 12.27 -27.93 6.94
C ARG A 381 10.95 -28.73 6.99
N SER A 382 11.03 -30.06 7.06
CA SER A 382 9.86 -30.90 7.39
C SER A 382 9.23 -30.44 8.72
N GLY A 383 7.90 -30.33 8.73
CA GLY A 383 7.08 -29.77 9.81
C GLY A 383 7.12 -28.24 9.97
N GLY A 384 7.96 -27.54 9.19
CA GLY A 384 8.03 -26.07 9.18
C GLY A 384 6.89 -25.44 8.36
N VAL A 385 6.79 -24.11 8.44
CA VAL A 385 5.71 -23.35 7.78
C VAL A 385 6.24 -22.20 6.92
N LEU A 386 5.59 -21.96 5.79
CA LEU A 386 5.76 -20.78 4.94
C LEU A 386 4.46 -19.99 4.85
N ALA A 387 4.56 -18.68 5.04
CA ALA A 387 3.49 -17.73 4.69
C ALA A 387 3.82 -17.07 3.35
N TYR A 388 2.98 -17.33 2.34
CA TYR A 388 2.96 -16.57 1.10
C TYR A 388 2.02 -15.39 1.26
N VAL A 389 2.56 -14.18 1.11
CA VAL A 389 1.87 -12.93 1.38
C VAL A 389 2.05 -11.99 0.20
N THR A 390 0.97 -11.34 -0.22
CA THR A 390 1.04 -10.21 -1.16
C THR A 390 0.14 -9.07 -0.70
N CYS A 391 0.51 -7.84 -1.06
CA CYS A 391 -0.36 -6.66 -0.93
C CYS A 391 -1.09 -6.37 -2.24
N SER A 392 -1.63 -7.43 -2.88
CA SER A 392 -2.44 -7.37 -4.10
C SER A 392 -3.63 -8.33 -3.96
N PRO A 393 -4.86 -7.93 -4.33
CA PRO A 393 -5.97 -8.85 -4.45
C PRO A 393 -6.01 -9.56 -5.82
N HIS A 394 -5.11 -9.23 -6.76
CA HIS A 394 -5.18 -9.77 -8.11
C HIS A 394 -4.94 -11.29 -8.11
N ILE A 395 -5.88 -12.07 -8.66
CA ILE A 395 -5.87 -13.55 -8.60
C ILE A 395 -4.56 -14.15 -9.14
N ALA A 396 -4.07 -13.62 -10.26
CA ALA A 396 -2.77 -14.01 -10.86
C ALA A 396 -1.53 -13.78 -9.97
N GLU A 397 -1.64 -13.00 -8.89
CA GLU A 397 -0.56 -12.77 -7.91
C GLU A 397 -0.84 -13.45 -6.56
N THR A 398 -1.98 -14.14 -6.42
CA THR A 398 -2.43 -14.74 -5.18
C THR A 398 -2.57 -16.24 -5.33
N ILE A 399 -3.77 -16.71 -5.64
CA ILE A 399 -4.13 -18.12 -5.61
C ILE A 399 -3.52 -18.85 -6.81
N ASP A 400 -3.52 -18.23 -7.99
CA ASP A 400 -2.94 -18.85 -9.20
C ASP A 400 -1.45 -19.18 -9.02
N VAL A 401 -0.70 -18.32 -8.32
CA VAL A 401 0.73 -18.55 -8.02
C VAL A 401 0.91 -19.78 -7.14
N VAL A 402 0.10 -19.89 -6.09
CA VAL A 402 0.17 -21.02 -5.15
C VAL A 402 -0.23 -22.30 -5.86
N GLU A 403 -1.37 -22.31 -6.55
CA GLU A 403 -1.86 -23.50 -7.25
C GLU A 403 -0.85 -23.99 -8.28
N GLU A 404 -0.27 -23.11 -9.09
CA GLU A 404 0.70 -23.49 -10.12
C GLU A 404 2.00 -24.07 -9.53
N VAL A 405 2.49 -23.53 -8.42
CA VAL A 405 3.70 -24.07 -7.77
C VAL A 405 3.43 -25.43 -7.13
N LEU A 406 2.25 -25.61 -6.50
CA LEU A 406 1.89 -26.86 -5.84
C LEU A 406 1.59 -28.02 -6.81
N LEU A 407 1.34 -27.75 -8.10
CA LEU A 407 1.29 -28.81 -9.14
C LEU A 407 2.62 -29.59 -9.28
N HIS A 408 3.71 -29.07 -8.73
CA HIS A 408 5.06 -29.63 -8.85
C HIS A 408 5.70 -29.99 -7.51
N ILE A 409 4.96 -29.87 -6.39
CA ILE A 409 5.47 -30.12 -5.03
C ILE A 409 4.44 -30.93 -4.26
N ASP A 410 4.77 -32.19 -3.98
CA ASP A 410 3.84 -33.15 -3.35
C ASP A 410 3.94 -33.22 -1.82
N ASP A 411 4.99 -32.65 -1.20
CA ASP A 411 5.26 -32.69 0.26
C ASP A 411 4.80 -31.41 0.99
N VAL A 412 3.74 -30.76 0.52
CA VAL A 412 3.23 -29.51 1.07
C VAL A 412 1.72 -29.54 1.31
N GLN A 413 1.32 -29.23 2.54
CA GLN A 413 -0.07 -29.05 2.94
C GLN A 413 -0.44 -27.56 3.02
N VAL A 414 -1.47 -27.14 2.30
CA VAL A 414 -2.08 -25.82 2.51
C VAL A 414 -2.92 -25.85 3.78
N LEU A 415 -2.60 -24.97 4.73
CA LEU A 415 -3.33 -24.80 5.98
C LEU A 415 -4.47 -23.79 5.81
N ASP A 416 -5.57 -23.98 6.54
CA ASP A 416 -6.64 -22.98 6.59
C ASP A 416 -6.19 -21.77 7.40
N ALA A 417 -5.82 -20.69 6.71
CA ALA A 417 -5.28 -19.48 7.32
C ALA A 417 -6.29 -18.74 8.21
N ARG A 418 -7.59 -19.03 8.09
CA ARG A 418 -8.63 -18.44 8.93
C ARG A 418 -8.53 -18.88 10.39
N GLU A 419 -8.04 -20.11 10.62
CA GLU A 419 -7.85 -20.65 11.97
C GLU A 419 -6.82 -19.85 12.78
N PHE A 420 -5.91 -19.15 12.09
CA PHE A 420 -4.85 -18.32 12.68
C PHE A 420 -5.23 -16.83 12.74
N LEU A 421 -6.45 -16.47 12.34
CA LEU A 421 -7.02 -15.12 12.41
C LEU A 421 -8.44 -15.14 13.04
N PRO A 422 -8.63 -15.78 14.22
CA PRO A 422 -9.97 -16.13 14.73
C PRO A 422 -10.89 -14.95 15.06
N ASN A 423 -10.34 -13.74 15.21
CA ASN A 423 -11.10 -12.53 15.57
C ASN A 423 -11.42 -11.64 14.37
N VAL A 424 -10.99 -12.02 13.16
CA VAL A 424 -11.22 -11.25 11.94
C VAL A 424 -12.37 -11.92 11.17
N PRO A 425 -13.52 -11.26 11.00
CA PRO A 425 -14.64 -11.81 10.22
C PRO A 425 -14.36 -11.72 8.72
N ASP A 426 -15.25 -12.31 7.91
CA ASP A 426 -15.31 -12.08 6.46
C ASP A 426 -13.98 -12.30 5.73
N LEU A 427 -13.24 -13.35 6.11
CA LEU A 427 -11.93 -13.68 5.53
C LEU A 427 -11.99 -14.41 4.17
N GLY A 428 -13.20 -14.73 3.71
CA GLY A 428 -13.46 -15.56 2.53
C GLY A 428 -13.65 -17.04 2.86
N PRO A 429 -13.81 -17.90 1.83
CA PRO A 429 -14.17 -19.30 1.99
C PRO A 429 -13.04 -20.22 2.46
N GLY A 430 -11.80 -19.72 2.53
CA GLY A 430 -10.62 -20.52 2.83
C GLY A 430 -10.17 -21.42 1.66
N PRO A 431 -9.03 -22.11 1.80
CA PRO A 431 -8.13 -22.09 2.96
C PRO A 431 -7.21 -20.85 3.00
N HIS A 432 -7.14 -20.06 1.93
CA HIS A 432 -6.44 -18.78 1.92
C HIS A 432 -7.29 -17.67 2.54
N VAL A 433 -6.65 -16.56 2.89
CA VAL A 433 -7.29 -15.35 3.41
C VAL A 433 -7.05 -14.17 2.48
N GLN A 434 -8.10 -13.40 2.22
CA GLN A 434 -8.01 -12.09 1.58
C GLN A 434 -8.58 -11.02 2.50
N LEU A 435 -7.72 -10.09 2.94
CA LEU A 435 -8.15 -8.88 3.63
C LEU A 435 -8.59 -7.81 2.63
N TRP A 436 -9.53 -6.96 3.04
CA TRP A 436 -10.11 -5.91 2.21
C TRP A 436 -10.26 -4.59 2.99
N PRO A 437 -10.04 -3.44 2.33
CA PRO A 437 -10.28 -2.16 2.98
C PRO A 437 -11.73 -1.92 3.44
N HIS A 438 -12.71 -2.26 2.61
CA HIS A 438 -14.13 -2.02 2.91
C HIS A 438 -14.70 -2.96 3.99
N LEU A 439 -14.12 -4.15 4.18
CA LEU A 439 -14.56 -5.10 5.21
C LEU A 439 -13.78 -4.92 6.51
N HIS A 440 -12.45 -4.88 6.42
CA HIS A 440 -11.57 -4.96 7.57
C HIS A 440 -11.04 -3.58 7.99
N GLY A 441 -11.03 -2.58 7.10
CA GLY A 441 -10.42 -1.28 7.40
C GLY A 441 -8.90 -1.28 7.32
N THR A 442 -8.29 -2.36 6.84
CA THR A 442 -6.85 -2.51 6.57
C THR A 442 -6.53 -2.21 5.10
N ASP A 443 -5.29 -2.42 4.67
CA ASP A 443 -5.04 -2.65 3.24
C ASP A 443 -5.56 -4.01 2.80
N ALA A 444 -5.67 -4.18 1.48
CA ALA A 444 -5.90 -5.51 0.93
C ALA A 444 -4.61 -6.34 1.02
N MET A 445 -4.70 -7.51 1.65
CA MET A 445 -3.57 -8.42 1.87
C MET A 445 -4.05 -9.85 1.61
N HIS A 446 -3.30 -10.58 0.80
CA HIS A 446 -3.49 -12.02 0.64
C HIS A 446 -2.56 -12.78 1.59
N LEU A 447 -3.04 -13.88 2.15
CA LEU A 447 -2.26 -14.82 2.94
C LEU A 447 -2.62 -16.25 2.57
N THR A 448 -1.59 -17.03 2.24
CA THR A 448 -1.66 -18.49 2.20
C THR A 448 -0.60 -19.07 3.14
N LEU A 449 -1.00 -19.99 4.01
CA LEU A 449 -0.10 -20.71 4.91
C LEU A 449 0.12 -22.14 4.38
N MET A 450 1.37 -22.56 4.32
CA MET A 450 1.76 -23.87 3.80
C MET A 450 2.70 -24.55 4.79
N ARG A 451 2.39 -25.79 5.17
CA ARG A 451 3.28 -26.64 5.98
C ARG A 451 3.97 -27.63 5.07
N ARG A 452 5.27 -27.85 5.30
CA ARG A 452 6.01 -28.93 4.66
C ARG A 452 5.85 -30.21 5.50
N ASP A 453 5.55 -31.33 4.87
CA ASP A 453 5.35 -32.62 5.55
C ASP A 453 6.63 -33.25 6.11
#